data_AF-A0A258C8G2-F1
#
_entry.id   AF-A0A258C8G2-F1
#
_cell.length_a   1.000
_cell.length_b   1.000
_cell.length_c   1.000
_cell.angle_alpha   90.00
_cell.angle_beta   90.00
_cell.angle_gamma   90.00
#
_symmetry.space_group_name_H-M   'P 1'
#
loop_
_entity.id
_entity.type
_entity.pdbx_description
1 polymer ?
#
loop_
_entity_poly.entity_id
_entity_poly.type
_entity_poly.pdbx_seq_one_letter_code
_entity_poly.pdbx_strand_id
1 'polypeptide(L)' 'MNLPQLPQDKANHFVYGSLICLAALIAAPPLLALALAAAAGLGKEIYDRLSRSGEPSIPDAVATIAGATSVFLATLT' A
#
# COMPACT_ATOMS: atom_id res chain seq x y z
N MET A 1 -15.55 3.48 23.09
CA MET A 1 -15.12 4.65 22.31
C MET A 1 -15.64 4.48 20.89
N ASN A 2 -16.41 5.44 20.37
CA ASN A 2 -16.68 5.53 18.94
C ASN A 2 -15.46 6.21 18.29
N LEU A 3 -14.52 5.40 17.83
CA LEU A 3 -13.46 5.91 16.98
C LEU A 3 -14.06 6.26 15.61
N PRO A 4 -13.65 7.37 14.99
CA PRO A 4 -14.07 7.67 13.64
C PRO A 4 -13.68 6.51 12.71
N GLN A 5 -14.63 6.03 11.91
CA GLN A 5 -14.33 5.02 10.91
C GLN A 5 -13.51 5.63 9.78
N LEU A 6 -12.44 4.94 9.41
CA LEU A 6 -11.72 5.25 8.19
C LEU A 6 -12.63 4.94 6.99
N PRO A 7 -12.57 5.75 5.92
CA PRO A 7 -13.24 5.39 4.68
C PRO A 7 -12.77 4.01 4.21
N GLN A 8 -13.73 3.14 3.86
CA GLN A 8 -13.46 1.74 3.52
C GLN A 8 -12.42 1.61 2.40
N ASP A 9 -12.50 2.49 1.42
CA ASP A 9 -11.55 2.57 0.31
C ASP A 9 -10.09 2.73 0.80
N LYS A 10 -9.84 3.65 1.73
CA LYS A 10 -8.49 3.88 2.29
C LYS A 10 -8.03 2.72 3.15
N ALA A 11 -8.96 2.08 3.88
CA ALA A 11 -8.67 0.88 4.64
C ALA A 11 -8.24 -0.29 3.73
N ASN A 12 -8.91 -0.45 2.58
CA ASN A 12 -8.54 -1.47 1.59
C ASN A 12 -7.15 -1.21 1.01
N HIS A 13 -6.85 0.04 0.63
CA HIS A 13 -5.52 0.42 0.13
C HIS A 13 -4.42 0.11 1.14
N PHE A 14 -4.64 0.40 2.42
CA PHE A 14 -3.72 0.00 3.49
C PHE A 14 -3.51 -1.51 3.53
N VAL A 15 -4.59 -2.30 3.57
CA VAL A 15 -4.50 -3.77 3.60
C VAL A 15 -3.77 -4.32 2.37
N TYR A 16 -4.04 -3.81 1.18
CA TYR A 16 -3.35 -4.23 -0.04
C TYR A 16 -1.86 -3.91 0.01
N GLY A 17 -1.48 -2.74 0.51
CA GLY A 17 -0.08 -2.39 0.75
C GLY A 17 0.64 -3.38 1.66
N SER A 18 0.00 -3.75 2.77
CA SER A 18 0.53 -4.77 3.68
C SER A 18 0.67 -6.15 3.01
N LEU A 19 -0.35 -6.59 2.27
CA LEU A 19 -0.33 -7.90 1.59
C LEU A 19 0.75 -7.96 0.50
N ILE A 20 0.91 -6.89 -0.29
CA ILE A 20 1.95 -6.82 -1.32
C ILE A 20 3.34 -6.90 -0.67
N CYS A 21 3.57 -6.16 0.43
CA CYS A 21 4.84 -6.21 1.14
C CYS A 21 5.11 -7.61 1.72
N LEU A 22 4.11 -8.26 2.33
CA LEU A 22 4.22 -9.63 2.86
C LEU A 22 4.54 -10.64 1.76
N ALA A 23 3.88 -10.54 0.60
CA ALA A 23 4.15 -11.41 -0.52
C ALA A 23 5.57 -11.20 -1.08
N ALA A 24 6.03 -9.95 -1.16
CA ALA A 24 7.37 -9.63 -1.64
C ALA A 24 8.48 -10.14 -0.70
N LEU A 25 8.23 -10.15 0.63
CA LEU A 25 9.16 -10.68 1.63
C LEU A 25 9.50 -12.18 1.44
N ILE A 26 8.69 -12.94 0.70
CA ILE A 26 8.99 -14.35 0.37
C ILE A 26 10.27 -14.48 -0.47
N ALA A 27 10.56 -13.49 -1.31
CA ALA A 27 11.64 -13.56 -2.30
C ALA A 27 12.63 -12.38 -2.25
N ALA A 28 12.35 -11.35 -1.44
CA ALA A 28 13.12 -10.11 -1.40
C ALA A 28 13.45 -9.68 0.04
N PRO A 29 14.60 -9.03 0.26
CA PRO A 29 14.92 -8.45 1.56
C PRO A 29 13.92 -7.33 1.92
N PRO A 30 13.73 -7.01 3.23
CA PRO A 30 12.67 -6.13 3.67
C PRO A 30 12.60 -4.76 3.00
N LEU A 31 13.76 -4.13 2.78
CA LEU A 31 13.82 -2.82 2.11
C LEU A 31 13.33 -2.90 0.65
N LEU A 32 13.66 -3.98 -0.05
CA LEU A 32 13.20 -4.20 -1.43
C LEU A 32 11.71 -4.54 -1.46
N ALA A 33 11.22 -5.33 -0.50
CA ALA A 33 9.79 -5.62 -0.37
C ALA A 33 8.95 -4.35 -0.15
N LEU A 34 9.42 -3.43 0.71
CA LEU A 34 8.81 -2.11 0.92
C LEU A 34 8.81 -1.29 -0.39
N ALA A 35 9.94 -1.25 -1.09
CA ALA A 35 10.05 -0.51 -2.35
C ALA A 35 9.09 -1.05 -3.44
N LEU A 36 8.95 -2.38 -3.53
CA LEU A 36 8.02 -3.02 -4.45
C LEU A 36 6.55 -2.70 -4.13
N ALA A 37 6.17 -2.71 -2.85
CA ALA A 37 4.82 -2.35 -2.44
C ALA A 37 4.52 -0.85 -2.69
N ALA A 38 5.49 0.03 -2.45
CA ALA A 38 5.38 1.45 -2.77
C ALA A 38 5.23 1.67 -4.29
N ALA A 39 6.03 0.98 -5.10
CA ALA A 39 5.94 1.02 -6.55
C ALA A 39 4.59 0.50 -7.06
N ALA A 40 4.01 -0.53 -6.44
CA ALA A 40 2.68 -1.04 -6.78
C ALA A 40 1.58 -0.01 -6.46
N GLY A 41 1.64 0.65 -5.30
CA GLY A 41 0.69 1.70 -4.92
C GLY A 41 0.74 2.90 -5.87
N LEU A 42 1.94 3.43 -6.14
CA LEU A 42 2.13 4.52 -7.11
C LEU A 42 1.76 4.10 -8.54
N GLY A 43 2.14 2.89 -8.93
CA GLY A 43 1.88 2.31 -10.24
C GLY A 43 0.39 2.18 -10.52
N LYS A 44 -0.41 1.76 -9.53
CA LYS A 44 -1.87 1.72 -9.62
C LYS A 44 -2.45 3.11 -9.89
N GLU A 45 -2.03 4.14 -9.15
CA GLU A 45 -2.55 5.50 -9.36
C GLU A 45 -2.15 6.09 -10.73
N ILE A 46 -0.94 5.79 -11.20
CA ILE A 46 -0.52 6.15 -12.56
C ILE A 46 -1.37 5.40 -13.59
N TYR A 47 -1.60 4.11 -13.39
CA TYR A 47 -2.41 3.28 -14.27
C TYR A 47 -3.85 3.80 -14.35
N ASP A 48 -4.49 4.13 -13.23
CA ASP A 48 -5.84 4.67 -13.17
C ASP A 48 -5.94 5.97 -13.98
N ARG A 49 -4.96 6.86 -13.83
CA ARG A 49 -4.88 8.12 -14.58
C ARG A 49 -4.75 7.92 -16.09
N LEU A 50 -3.96 6.93 -16.52
CA LEU A 50 -3.70 6.67 -17.94
C LEU A 50 -4.82 5.87 -18.62
N SER A 51 -5.34 4.86 -17.92
CA SER A 51 -6.38 3.95 -18.42
C SER A 51 -7.80 4.51 -18.27
N ARG A 52 -7.98 5.54 -17.44
CA ARG A 52 -9.30 6.08 -17.02
C ARG A 52 -10.20 5.00 -16.39
N SER A 53 -9.61 3.95 -15.83
CA SER A 53 -10.34 2.85 -15.19
C SER A 53 -10.68 3.12 -13.72
N GLY A 54 -10.10 4.16 -13.13
CA GLY A 54 -10.34 4.60 -11.76
C GLY A 54 -10.07 6.11 -11.59
N GLU A 55 -10.45 6.64 -10.42
CA GLU A 55 -10.12 8.01 -10.04
C GLU A 55 -8.75 8.04 -9.35
N PRO A 56 -7.72 8.66 -9.95
CA PRO A 56 -6.41 8.71 -9.35
C PRO A 56 -6.42 9.54 -8.06
N SER A 57 -5.86 8.98 -6.99
CA SER A 57 -5.92 9.52 -5.64
C SER A 57 -4.60 9.37 -4.91
N ILE A 58 -3.94 10.49 -4.61
CA ILE A 58 -2.70 10.50 -3.80
C ILE A 58 -2.93 9.84 -2.42
N PRO A 59 -4.04 10.08 -1.71
CA PRO A 59 -4.33 9.39 -0.46
C PRO A 59 -4.31 7.85 -0.55
N ASP A 60 -4.65 7.26 -1.70
CA ASP A 60 -4.64 5.81 -1.89
C ASP A 60 -3.24 5.24 -2.02
N ALA A 61 -2.37 5.93 -2.76
CA ALA A 61 -0.94 5.62 -2.77
C ALA A 61 -0.34 5.72 -1.36
N VAL A 62 -0.68 6.78 -0.62
CA VAL A 62 -0.19 6.98 0.76
C VAL A 62 -0.69 5.87 1.69
N ALA A 63 -1.97 5.51 1.62
CA ALA A 63 -2.53 4.42 2.43
C ALA A 63 -1.83 3.09 2.10
N THR A 64 -1.60 2.80 0.82
CA THR A 64 -0.85 1.61 0.37
C THR A 64 0.58 1.60 0.93
N ILE A 65 1.30 2.72 0.84
CA ILE A 65 2.67 2.84 1.39
C ILE A 65 2.67 2.71 2.92
N ALA A 66 1.66 3.25 3.60
CA ALA A 66 1.53 3.14 5.05
C ALA A 66 1.36 1.67 5.50
N GLY A 67 0.53 0.90 4.79
CA GLY A 67 0.35 -0.53 5.05
C GLY A 67 1.59 -1.37 4.78
N ALA A 68 2.35 -1.02 3.74
CA ALA A 68 3.65 -1.65 3.48
C ALA A 68 4.67 -1.30 4.57
N THR A 69 4.71 -0.03 4.99
CA THR A 69 5.60 0.45 6.06
C THR A 69 5.34 -0.27 7.38
N SER A 70 4.08 -0.52 7.76
CA SER A 70 3.80 -1.25 9.00
C SER A 70 4.35 -2.68 8.98
N VAL A 71 4.30 -3.35 7.84
CA VAL A 71 4.91 -4.69 7.66
C VAL A 71 6.43 -4.58 7.73
N PHE A 72 7.04 -3.62 7.02
CA PHE A 72 8.48 -3.40 7.06
C PHE A 72 8.98 -3.15 8.49
N LEU A 73 8.31 -2.31 9.26
CA LEU A 73 8.67 -2.06 10.67
C LEU A 73 8.61 -3.34 11.51
N ALA A 74 7.65 -4.22 11.26
CA ALA A 74 7.57 -5.52 11.94
C ALA A 74 8.70 -6.49 11.56
N THR A 75 9.46 -6.23 10.49
CA THR A 75 10.67 -7.00 10.16
C THR A 75 11.93 -6.53 10.89
N LEU A 76 11.86 -5.38 11.56
CA LEU A 76 12.99 -4.78 12.29
C LEU A 76 13.04 -5.20 13.77
N THR A 77 12.05 -5.95 14.25
CA THR A 77 11.94 -6.45 15.62
C THR A 77 12.47 -7.88 15.73
#